data_AF-A0A0P1BMG9-F1
#
_entry.id   AF-A0A0P1BMG9-F1
#
_cell.length_a   1.000
_cell.length_b   1.000
_cell.length_c   1.000
_cell.angle_alpha   90.00
_cell.angle_beta   90.00
_cell.angle_gamma   90.00
#
_symmetry.space_group_name_H-M   'P 1'
#
loop_
_entity.id
_entity.type
_entity.pdbx_description
1 polymer ?
#
loop_
_entity_poly.entity_id
_entity_poly.type
_entity_poly.pdbx_seq_one_letter_code
_entity_poly.pdbx_strand_id
1 'polypeptide(L)'
;MIVARSALRAVPAASNTVKAAVPSMALAKRHAVAAQTSQSMTCVCTWSTRHASTSTSTSSGQNGDAASNSSTKSKGTHAPASSSASSSSDAPRKPFVAPPPPGSSSFHVRTLFRALVGAGILATGYGLYEYYAMFQTWPKEIRGTLRSAVKLHRQGEARRAEVAYRSALALALKMEGGELGKDANLKISGISIALGSLLEEHEQLVAAYDVYNDALTRLRDESTGATSGPERMRAVAIAQRLGDLASTTEVSAAAGVTLSELELPAWVQASELGASLEALATLYANRGRAEYAAPLYLQAISLLLPPAEQRKRNATAAERCRAAVMMSNLSLIFLQAAPKGAAGDEGRTQGKSWAEKGLSIVEKTNAMAGWAGEKAKAKVEGGQDEDRVRQVRAECASAETTLLFNLGYMSELASDPCQARKYFQRAYKRADDNGLREARSHAAEALSRLERSGSLS
;
A
#
# COMPACT_ATOMS: atom_id res chain seq x y z
N MET A 1 8.25 -6.46 -8.85
CA MET A 1 8.23 -7.15 -10.16
C MET A 1 8.87 -8.51 -9.98
N ILE A 2 8.08 -9.58 -10.11
CA ILE A 2 8.56 -10.95 -9.91
C ILE A 2 9.13 -11.41 -11.24
N VAL A 3 10.45 -11.29 -11.35
CA VAL A 3 11.23 -12.09 -12.30
C VAL A 3 11.02 -13.56 -11.91
N ALA A 4 10.48 -14.33 -12.84
CA ALA A 4 10.14 -15.73 -12.67
C ALA A 4 11.35 -16.55 -12.20
N ARG A 5 11.26 -17.10 -10.99
CA ARG A 5 11.98 -18.32 -10.57
C ARG A 5 11.16 -19.01 -9.49
N SER A 6 10.64 -20.21 -9.80
CA SER A 6 10.86 -21.41 -8.99
C SER A 6 10.18 -22.61 -9.64
N ALA A 7 10.99 -23.63 -9.88
CA ALA A 7 10.64 -24.91 -10.44
C ALA A 7 9.92 -25.80 -9.41
N LEU A 8 8.88 -26.48 -9.88
CA LEU A 8 8.48 -27.87 -9.60
C LEU A 8 8.92 -28.52 -8.28
N ARG A 9 7.94 -28.80 -7.40
CA ARG A 9 7.75 -30.12 -6.80
C ARG A 9 6.29 -30.31 -6.40
N ALA A 10 5.69 -31.40 -6.88
CA ALA A 10 4.30 -31.77 -6.67
C ALA A 10 4.13 -32.61 -5.40
N VAL A 11 3.04 -32.37 -4.66
CA VAL A 11 2.39 -33.31 -3.73
C VAL A 11 0.87 -33.08 -3.87
N PRO A 12 0.01 -34.11 -3.99
CA PRO A 12 -1.39 -33.93 -4.32
C PRO A 12 -2.23 -33.67 -3.07
N ALA A 13 -3.25 -32.81 -3.19
CA ALA A 13 -4.31 -32.69 -2.19
C ALA A 13 -5.68 -32.66 -2.88
N ALA A 14 -6.61 -33.30 -2.18
CA ALA A 14 -7.88 -33.85 -2.63
C ALA A 14 -8.89 -32.82 -3.16
N SER A 15 -9.68 -33.31 -4.11
CA SER A 15 -10.85 -32.67 -4.70
C SER A 15 -11.95 -32.42 -3.67
N ASN A 16 -12.45 -31.19 -3.62
CA ASN A 16 -13.84 -30.92 -3.26
C ASN A 16 -14.40 -29.86 -4.20
N THR A 17 -15.26 -30.31 -5.10
CA THR A 17 -15.96 -29.51 -6.10
C THR A 17 -17.13 -28.77 -5.45
N VAL A 18 -17.12 -27.44 -5.51
CA VAL A 18 -18.33 -26.62 -5.35
C VAL A 18 -18.55 -25.85 -6.65
N LYS A 19 -19.60 -26.24 -7.37
CA LYS A 19 -20.12 -25.58 -8.57
C LYS A 19 -20.74 -24.25 -8.14
N ALA A 20 -20.16 -23.13 -8.55
CA ALA A 20 -20.82 -21.83 -8.53
C ALA A 20 -21.12 -21.41 -9.98
N ALA A 21 -22.39 -21.32 -10.30
CA ALA A 21 -22.91 -20.87 -11.58
C ALA A 21 -22.78 -19.34 -11.69
N VAL A 22 -22.21 -18.87 -12.80
CA VAL A 22 -22.22 -17.45 -13.19
C VAL A 22 -23.31 -17.25 -14.24
N PRO A 23 -24.20 -16.25 -14.12
CA PRO A 23 -25.25 -16.01 -15.11
C PRO A 23 -24.68 -15.39 -16.39
N SER A 24 -25.12 -15.96 -17.51
CA SER A 24 -24.75 -15.57 -18.87
C SER A 24 -25.54 -14.33 -19.30
N MET A 25 -24.85 -13.22 -19.59
CA MET A 25 -25.46 -12.08 -20.29
C MET A 25 -25.41 -12.32 -21.80
N ALA A 26 -26.59 -12.61 -22.36
CA ALA A 26 -26.81 -12.69 -23.78
C ALA A 26 -26.80 -11.28 -24.41
N LEU A 27 -25.97 -11.08 -25.45
CA LEU A 27 -26.15 -10.00 -26.41
C LEU A 27 -26.18 -10.60 -27.82
N ALA A 28 -27.37 -10.61 -28.41
CA ALA A 28 -27.59 -11.00 -29.79
C ALA A 28 -27.30 -9.83 -30.73
N LYS A 29 -26.47 -10.05 -31.78
CA LYS A 29 -26.81 -9.65 -33.16
C LYS A 29 -25.84 -10.20 -34.22
N ARG A 30 -26.43 -11.06 -35.06
CA ARG A 30 -26.34 -11.19 -36.53
C ARG A 30 -24.98 -11.41 -37.20
N HIS A 31 -24.86 -12.64 -37.70
CA HIS A 31 -23.94 -13.11 -38.73
C HIS A 31 -24.10 -12.35 -40.06
N ALA A 32 -22.97 -11.94 -40.63
CA ALA A 32 -22.74 -11.92 -42.07
C ALA A 32 -21.52 -12.82 -42.32
N VAL A 33 -21.74 -13.91 -43.03
CA VAL A 33 -20.74 -14.90 -43.42
C VAL A 33 -20.00 -14.36 -44.63
N ALA A 34 -18.70 -14.07 -44.48
CA ALA A 34 -17.77 -13.97 -45.60
C ALA A 34 -16.70 -15.05 -45.39
N ALA A 35 -16.79 -16.10 -46.20
CA ALA A 35 -15.77 -17.13 -46.30
C ALA A 35 -14.48 -16.49 -46.81
N GLN A 36 -13.41 -16.55 -46.02
CA GLN A 36 -12.08 -16.18 -46.47
C GLN A 36 -11.19 -17.41 -46.40
N THR A 37 -10.80 -17.83 -47.60
CA THR A 37 -9.97 -18.98 -47.92
C THR A 37 -8.63 -18.91 -47.19
N SER A 38 -8.30 -20.02 -46.54
CA SER A 38 -7.01 -20.27 -45.90
C SER A 38 -5.89 -20.21 -46.94
N GLN A 39 -5.05 -19.19 -46.87
CA GLN A 39 -3.71 -19.21 -47.47
C GLN A 39 -2.70 -19.38 -46.33
N SER A 40 -2.16 -20.59 -46.26
CA SER A 40 -0.94 -20.92 -45.52
C SER A 40 0.22 -20.07 -46.07
N MET A 41 0.46 -18.91 -45.48
CA MET A 41 1.72 -18.19 -45.67
C MET A 41 2.79 -18.86 -44.81
N THR A 42 3.61 -19.69 -45.44
CA THR A 42 4.90 -20.10 -44.91
C THR A 42 5.77 -18.85 -44.75
N CYS A 43 6.05 -18.48 -43.50
CA CYS A 43 6.89 -17.33 -43.20
C CYS A 43 8.36 -17.73 -43.40
N VAL A 44 8.91 -17.43 -44.58
CA VAL A 44 10.34 -17.57 -44.86
C VAL A 44 11.08 -16.48 -44.07
N CYS A 45 11.57 -16.81 -42.89
CA CYS A 45 12.53 -15.97 -42.17
C CYS A 45 13.90 -16.17 -42.82
N THR A 46 14.27 -15.31 -43.77
CA THR A 46 15.64 -15.28 -44.32
C THR A 46 16.62 -14.85 -43.22
N TRP A 47 17.54 -15.73 -42.88
CA TRP A 47 18.69 -15.42 -42.04
C TRP A 47 19.64 -14.53 -42.84
N SER A 48 19.78 -13.26 -42.46
CA SER A 48 20.87 -12.42 -42.97
C SER A 48 21.99 -12.43 -41.94
N THR A 49 22.93 -13.35 -42.10
CA THR A 49 24.23 -13.32 -41.43
C THR A 49 25.02 -12.14 -41.98
N ARG A 50 25.06 -11.04 -41.22
CA ARG A 50 26.01 -9.96 -41.47
C ARG A 50 27.06 -9.99 -40.36
N HIS A 51 28.23 -10.53 -40.70
CA HIS A 51 29.44 -10.42 -39.91
C HIS A 51 29.75 -8.94 -39.69
N ALA A 52 29.75 -8.51 -38.42
CA ALA A 52 30.37 -7.25 -38.01
C ALA A 52 31.60 -7.61 -37.19
N SER A 53 32.74 -7.26 -37.78
CA SER A 53 34.08 -7.53 -37.32
C SER A 53 34.39 -6.85 -36.00
N THR A 54 35.14 -7.59 -35.20
CA THR A 54 35.88 -7.22 -34.00
C THR A 54 36.60 -5.88 -34.15
N SER A 55 36.38 -4.95 -33.22
CA SER A 55 37.35 -3.90 -32.90
C SER A 55 37.60 -3.92 -31.39
N THR A 56 38.65 -4.62 -31.04
CA THR A 56 39.26 -4.71 -29.71
C THR A 56 39.92 -3.36 -29.42
N SER A 57 39.45 -2.62 -28.42
CA SER A 57 40.22 -1.53 -27.80
C SER A 57 40.55 -1.91 -26.36
N THR A 58 41.78 -2.38 -26.21
CA THR A 58 42.48 -2.61 -24.95
C THR A 58 42.73 -1.25 -24.29
N SER A 59 42.26 -1.05 -23.06
CA SER A 59 42.90 -0.08 -22.16
C SER A 59 43.07 -0.72 -20.80
N SER A 60 44.34 -0.85 -20.44
CA SER A 60 44.90 -1.47 -19.25
C SER A 60 44.81 -0.52 -18.05
N GLY A 61 44.71 -1.14 -16.87
CA GLY A 61 44.43 -0.53 -15.57
C GLY A 61 45.33 0.60 -15.08
N GLN A 62 44.86 1.23 -14.01
CA GLN A 62 45.71 1.67 -12.91
C GLN A 62 44.96 1.55 -11.59
N ASN A 63 45.65 0.92 -10.65
CA ASN A 63 45.31 0.71 -9.25
C ASN A 63 45.35 2.02 -8.45
N GLY A 64 44.60 2.07 -7.35
CA GLY A 64 44.69 3.13 -6.35
C GLY A 64 43.95 2.76 -5.08
N ASP A 65 44.64 2.01 -4.21
CA ASP A 65 44.29 1.73 -2.82
C ASP A 65 44.56 2.95 -1.92
N ALA A 66 43.68 3.20 -0.94
CA ALA A 66 43.95 3.75 0.41
C ALA A 66 42.61 3.78 1.18
N ALA A 67 42.33 2.91 2.16
CA ALA A 67 42.85 2.83 3.53
C ALA A 67 42.47 4.02 4.43
N SER A 68 41.64 3.74 5.46
CA SER A 68 41.74 4.19 6.87
C SER A 68 40.46 3.75 7.63
N ASN A 69 40.47 2.66 8.39
CA ASN A 69 40.77 2.57 9.83
C ASN A 69 40.00 3.53 10.75
N SER A 70 39.11 2.99 11.59
CA SER A 70 39.21 3.19 13.04
C SER A 70 38.47 2.09 13.81
N SER A 71 39.19 1.58 14.81
CA SER A 71 38.88 0.51 15.73
C SER A 71 38.50 1.04 17.10
N THR A 72 37.63 0.33 17.83
CA THR A 72 37.73 -0.02 19.28
C THR A 72 36.43 -0.78 19.67
N LYS A 73 36.41 -2.10 19.96
CA LYS A 73 36.90 -2.86 21.14
C LYS A 73 36.10 -2.49 22.42
N SER A 74 35.60 -3.35 23.31
CA SER A 74 35.17 -4.76 23.42
C SER A 74 34.63 -4.96 24.87
N LYS A 75 33.94 -6.09 25.16
CA LYS A 75 33.68 -6.75 26.47
C LYS A 75 32.51 -6.19 27.32
N GLY A 76 31.69 -6.99 28.00
CA GLY A 76 31.77 -8.42 28.32
C GLY A 76 31.62 -8.64 29.84
N THR A 77 30.40 -9.00 30.27
CA THR A 77 30.01 -9.96 31.33
C THR A 77 30.69 -10.05 32.71
N HIS A 78 29.82 -10.03 33.74
CA HIS A 78 29.71 -10.90 34.93
C HIS A 78 30.81 -11.00 36.03
N ALA A 79 30.35 -10.63 37.25
CA ALA A 79 30.61 -11.21 38.60
C ALA A 79 32.07 -11.21 39.13
N PRO A 80 32.40 -11.61 40.39
CA PRO A 80 31.59 -11.97 41.56
C PRO A 80 32.08 -11.31 42.89
N ALA A 81 31.59 -11.86 44.01
CA ALA A 81 31.96 -11.60 45.39
C ALA A 81 33.25 -12.32 45.85
N SER A 82 33.62 -12.01 47.11
CA SER A 82 34.44 -12.76 48.08
C SER A 82 35.93 -12.40 48.25
N SER A 83 36.18 -11.75 49.40
CA SER A 83 37.18 -12.06 50.43
C SER A 83 38.50 -12.73 50.05
N SER A 84 39.60 -12.13 50.48
CA SER A 84 40.57 -12.77 51.40
C SER A 84 41.62 -11.77 51.89
N ALA A 85 42.07 -12.03 53.10
CA ALA A 85 42.95 -11.23 53.94
C ALA A 85 44.44 -11.52 53.70
N SER A 86 45.28 -10.91 54.56
CA SER A 86 46.73 -11.09 54.78
C SER A 86 47.64 -10.16 53.95
N SER A 87 48.80 -9.69 54.39
CA SER A 87 49.37 -9.20 55.66
C SER A 87 50.84 -8.86 55.37
N SER A 88 51.46 -8.00 56.19
CA SER A 88 52.93 -7.80 56.39
C SER A 88 53.69 -7.03 55.29
N SER A 89 54.13 -5.79 55.56
CA SER A 89 55.48 -5.35 56.06
C SER A 89 56.49 -5.15 54.90
N ASP A 90 57.35 -4.14 54.77
CA ASP A 90 57.91 -3.15 55.70
C ASP A 90 58.65 -2.02 54.93
N ALA A 91 58.69 -0.81 55.53
CA ALA A 91 59.65 0.32 55.39
C ALA A 91 59.94 1.05 54.03
N PRO A 92 60.47 2.31 54.02
CA PRO A 92 60.31 3.44 54.96
C PRO A 92 60.02 4.84 54.34
N ARG A 93 59.18 5.58 55.05
CA ARG A 93 59.12 7.04 55.39
C ARG A 93 59.63 8.14 54.44
N LYS A 94 58.71 9.07 54.13
CA LYS A 94 58.97 10.53 53.94
C LYS A 94 58.15 11.35 54.96
N PRO A 95 58.59 12.57 55.35
CA PRO A 95 57.97 13.34 56.42
C PRO A 95 56.62 13.96 56.03
N PHE A 96 55.83 14.10 57.08
CA PHE A 96 54.44 14.51 57.20
C PHE A 96 54.09 15.87 56.57
N VAL A 97 53.09 15.87 55.67
CA VAL A 97 52.26 17.03 55.33
C VAL A 97 50.86 16.71 55.84
N ALA A 98 50.34 17.54 56.76
CA ALA A 98 49.02 17.35 57.33
C ALA A 98 47.94 17.46 56.24
N PRO A 99 47.09 16.44 56.02
CA PRO A 99 45.91 16.60 55.17
C PRO A 99 44.88 17.51 55.87
N PRO A 100 44.08 18.27 55.11
CA PRO A 100 43.01 19.11 55.67
C PRO A 100 42.02 18.23 56.47
N PRO A 101 41.37 18.79 57.51
CA PRO A 101 40.44 18.03 58.33
C PRO A 101 39.34 17.42 57.46
N PRO A 102 38.92 16.17 57.73
CA PRO A 102 37.76 15.59 57.05
C PRO A 102 36.56 16.46 57.40
N GLY A 103 36.13 17.27 56.42
CA GLY A 103 34.82 17.90 56.46
C GLY A 103 33.81 16.77 56.53
N SER A 104 33.32 16.51 57.73
CA SER A 104 32.15 15.69 57.95
C SER A 104 30.99 16.40 57.28
N SER A 105 30.77 16.11 55.99
CA SER A 105 29.43 16.25 55.43
C SER A 105 28.60 15.13 56.04
N SER A 106 28.28 15.30 57.32
CA SER A 106 27.07 14.77 57.90
C SER A 106 25.95 15.31 57.02
N PHE A 107 25.63 14.61 55.95
CA PHE A 107 24.33 14.71 55.29
C PHE A 107 23.35 14.44 56.41
N HIS A 108 22.84 15.52 56.98
CA HIS A 108 21.88 15.44 58.05
C HIS A 108 20.74 14.64 57.46
N VAL A 109 20.51 13.44 57.99
CA VAL A 109 19.37 12.58 57.60
C VAL A 109 18.09 13.41 57.58
N ARG A 110 18.02 14.44 58.43
CA ARG A 110 17.01 15.49 58.47
C ARG A 110 16.84 16.30 57.17
N THR A 111 17.90 16.65 56.46
CA THR A 111 17.86 17.37 55.18
C THR A 111 17.40 16.47 54.04
N LEU A 112 17.88 15.22 54.00
CA LEU A 112 17.42 14.21 53.03
C LEU A 112 15.93 13.89 53.24
N PHE A 113 15.52 13.71 54.50
CA PHE A 113 14.13 13.47 54.87
C PHE A 113 13.22 14.65 54.49
N ARG A 114 13.64 15.89 54.75
CA ARG A 114 12.90 17.10 54.32
C ARG A 114 12.79 17.20 52.81
N ALA A 115 13.85 16.86 52.07
CA ALA A 115 13.83 16.84 50.61
C ALA A 115 12.85 15.79 50.06
N LEU A 116 12.85 14.57 50.62
CA LEU A 116 11.93 13.50 50.23
C LEU A 116 10.47 13.82 50.57
N VAL A 117 10.19 14.39 51.75
CA VAL A 117 8.85 14.84 52.13
C VAL A 117 8.39 15.98 51.21
N GLY A 118 9.26 16.95 50.92
CA GLY A 118 8.96 18.01 49.96
C GLY A 118 8.65 17.48 48.56
N ALA A 119 9.44 16.53 48.07
CA ALA A 119 9.20 15.86 46.80
C ALA A 119 7.89 15.06 46.80
N GLY A 120 7.57 14.37 47.90
CA GLY A 120 6.32 13.63 48.05
C GLY A 120 5.10 14.53 48.05
N ILE A 121 5.15 15.68 48.74
CA ILE A 121 4.06 16.67 48.73
C ILE A 121 3.90 17.28 47.34
N LEU A 122 5.01 17.61 46.65
CA LEU A 122 4.98 18.13 45.28
C LEU A 122 4.40 17.11 44.29
N ALA A 123 4.83 15.85 44.35
CA ALA A 123 4.32 14.79 43.50
C ALA A 123 2.83 14.53 43.76
N THR A 124 2.41 14.51 45.03
CA THR A 124 0.99 14.35 45.40
C THR A 124 0.15 15.54 44.96
N GLY A 125 0.66 16.76 45.15
CA GLY A 125 -0.01 17.99 44.71
C GLY A 125 -0.14 18.08 43.19
N TYR A 126 0.91 17.69 42.46
CA TYR A 126 0.87 17.59 41.01
C TYR A 126 -0.13 16.52 40.54
N GLY A 127 -0.11 15.34 41.15
CA GLY A 127 -1.08 14.27 40.87
C GLY A 127 -2.53 14.69 41.17
N LEU A 128 -2.78 15.40 42.27
CA LEU A 128 -4.10 15.94 42.61
C LEU A 128 -4.54 17.03 41.61
N TYR A 129 -3.62 17.88 41.18
CA TYR A 129 -3.89 18.93 40.20
C TYR A 129 -4.26 18.33 38.84
N GLU A 130 -3.47 17.39 38.32
CA GLU A 130 -3.77 16.62 37.11
C GLU A 130 -5.12 15.91 37.23
N TYR A 131 -5.36 15.20 38.34
CA TYR A 131 -6.64 14.53 38.60
C TYR A 131 -7.80 15.51 38.58
N TYR A 132 -7.69 16.67 39.23
CA TYR A 132 -8.75 17.68 39.24
C TYR A 132 -8.94 18.35 37.87
N ALA A 133 -7.86 18.58 37.13
CA ALA A 133 -7.90 19.08 35.75
C ALA A 133 -8.63 18.10 34.82
N MET A 134 -8.49 16.79 35.00
CA MET A 134 -9.26 15.78 34.26
C MET A 134 -10.78 15.91 34.45
N PHE A 135 -11.26 16.37 35.63
CA PHE A 135 -12.70 16.63 35.85
C PHE A 135 -13.22 17.92 35.21
N GLN A 136 -12.33 18.77 34.70
CA GLN A 136 -12.65 20.00 33.97
C GLN A 136 -12.57 19.86 32.45
N THR A 137 -12.32 18.65 31.95
CA THR A 137 -12.26 18.36 30.50
C THR A 137 -13.57 18.67 29.77
N TRP A 138 -14.72 18.64 30.46
CA TRP A 138 -16.03 18.91 29.90
C TRP A 138 -16.74 20.09 30.60
N PRO A 139 -17.42 20.98 29.86
CA PRO A 139 -18.19 22.08 30.43
C PRO A 139 -19.34 21.57 31.31
N LYS A 140 -19.83 22.41 32.23
CA LYS A 140 -20.76 21.98 33.31
C LYS A 140 -22.08 21.46 32.76
N GLU A 141 -22.48 21.99 31.63
CA GLU A 141 -23.72 21.79 30.88
C GLU A 141 -23.77 20.36 30.31
N ILE A 142 -22.65 19.84 29.81
CA ILE A 142 -22.56 18.47 29.24
C ILE A 142 -22.24 17.42 30.30
N ARG A 143 -21.50 17.77 31.35
CA ARG A 143 -21.00 16.79 32.33
C ARG A 143 -22.11 15.94 32.96
N GLY A 144 -23.26 16.55 33.27
CA GLY A 144 -24.40 15.84 33.85
C GLY A 144 -24.99 14.81 32.89
N THR A 145 -25.29 15.22 31.66
CA THR A 145 -25.90 14.39 30.62
C THR A 145 -24.96 13.28 30.12
N LEU A 146 -23.66 13.58 29.99
CA LEU A 146 -22.69 12.57 29.56
C LEU A 146 -22.46 11.50 30.64
N ARG A 147 -22.40 11.89 31.92
CA ARG A 147 -22.29 10.92 33.02
C ARG A 147 -23.51 10.02 33.13
N SER A 148 -24.71 10.58 32.95
CA SER A 148 -25.92 9.75 32.95
C SER A 148 -25.95 8.82 31.75
N ALA A 149 -25.55 9.27 30.55
CA ALA A 149 -25.45 8.42 29.37
C ALA A 149 -24.51 7.22 29.59
N VAL A 150 -23.27 7.47 30.06
CA VAL A 150 -22.30 6.41 30.34
C VAL A 150 -22.78 5.48 31.45
N LYS A 151 -23.45 6.02 32.48
CA LYS A 151 -24.03 5.20 33.55
C LYS A 151 -25.11 4.26 33.02
N LEU A 152 -26.04 4.78 32.21
CA LEU A 152 -27.13 4.01 31.60
C LEU A 152 -26.60 2.95 30.64
N HIS A 153 -25.55 3.28 29.86
CA HIS A 153 -24.84 2.34 28.99
C HIS A 153 -24.33 1.15 29.81
N ARG A 154 -23.58 1.41 30.89
CA ARG A 154 -23.05 0.35 31.77
C ARG A 154 -24.14 -0.48 32.46
N GLN A 155 -25.33 0.09 32.65
CA GLN A 155 -26.48 -0.61 33.22
C GLN A 155 -27.23 -1.45 32.19
N GLY A 156 -26.86 -1.39 30.90
CA GLY A 156 -27.55 -2.10 29.81
C GLY A 156 -28.86 -1.44 29.39
N GLU A 157 -29.16 -0.22 29.86
CA GLU A 157 -30.38 0.52 29.50
C GLU A 157 -30.24 1.20 28.13
N ALA A 158 -30.12 0.40 27.07
CA ALA A 158 -29.79 0.80 25.71
C ALA A 158 -30.54 2.05 25.21
N ARG A 159 -31.88 2.01 25.20
CA ARG A 159 -32.71 3.11 24.67
C ARG A 159 -32.52 4.41 25.45
N ARG A 160 -32.40 4.33 26.78
CA ARG A 160 -32.20 5.53 27.60
C ARG A 160 -30.79 6.07 27.44
N ALA A 161 -29.79 5.18 27.35
CA ALA A 161 -28.41 5.55 27.07
C ALA A 161 -28.30 6.26 25.71
N GLU A 162 -28.96 5.74 24.67
CA GLU A 162 -28.98 6.34 23.33
C GLU A 162 -29.57 7.76 23.35
N VAL A 163 -30.74 7.94 23.97
CA VAL A 163 -31.37 9.27 24.11
C VAL A 163 -30.45 10.24 24.86
N ALA A 164 -29.79 9.78 25.93
CA ALA A 164 -28.87 10.59 26.70
C ALA A 164 -27.61 10.96 25.89
N TYR A 165 -27.04 10.03 25.10
CA TYR A 165 -25.91 10.31 24.22
C TYR A 165 -26.29 11.27 23.08
N ARG A 166 -27.43 11.09 22.42
CA ARG A 166 -27.92 12.02 21.38
C ARG A 166 -28.16 13.42 21.95
N SER A 167 -28.71 13.50 23.16
CA SER A 167 -28.88 14.77 23.88
C SER A 167 -27.53 15.42 24.19
N ALA A 168 -26.56 14.66 24.70
CA ALA A 168 -25.20 15.15 24.97
C ALA A 168 -24.50 15.63 23.69
N LEU A 169 -24.65 14.90 22.58
CA LEU A 169 -24.09 15.26 21.27
C LEU A 169 -24.74 16.54 20.74
N ALA A 170 -26.06 16.66 20.79
CA ALA A 170 -26.78 17.87 20.37
C ALA A 170 -26.38 19.10 21.20
N LEU A 171 -26.13 18.92 22.50
CA LEU A 171 -25.65 20.00 23.36
C LEU A 171 -24.20 20.38 23.01
N ALA A 172 -23.33 19.41 22.75
CA ALA A 172 -21.95 19.65 22.34
C ALA A 172 -21.87 20.43 21.02
N LEU A 173 -22.70 20.07 20.03
CA LEU A 173 -22.80 20.75 18.74
C LEU A 173 -23.29 22.20 18.88
N LYS A 174 -24.22 22.49 19.81
CA LYS A 174 -24.69 23.86 20.05
C LYS A 174 -23.62 24.77 20.65
N MET A 175 -22.59 24.21 21.27
CA MET A 175 -21.52 24.95 21.95
C MET A 175 -20.19 24.92 21.16
N GLU A 176 -20.23 24.44 19.93
CA GLU A 176 -19.12 24.41 18.99
C GLU A 176 -18.61 25.86 18.74
N GLY A 177 -17.31 26.10 18.99
CA GLY A 177 -16.68 27.42 18.85
C GLY A 177 -16.57 28.27 20.13
N GLY A 178 -17.20 27.86 21.24
CA GLY A 178 -17.17 28.58 22.53
C GLY A 178 -16.53 27.79 23.67
N GLU A 179 -17.37 27.22 24.53
CA GLU A 179 -16.95 26.59 25.80
C GLU A 179 -16.33 25.19 25.67
N LEU A 180 -16.44 24.57 24.49
CA LEU A 180 -15.84 23.26 24.23
C LEU A 180 -14.30 23.32 24.14
N GLY A 181 -13.74 24.51 23.89
CA GLY A 181 -12.30 24.73 23.77
C GLY A 181 -11.72 24.27 22.43
N LYS A 182 -10.39 24.28 22.33
CA LYS A 182 -9.65 23.96 21.08
C LYS A 182 -9.85 22.51 20.61
N ASP A 183 -10.17 21.60 21.53
CA ASP A 183 -10.39 20.18 21.25
C ASP A 183 -11.87 19.84 20.98
N ALA A 184 -12.66 20.81 20.49
CA ALA A 184 -14.10 20.66 20.27
C ALA A 184 -14.42 19.43 19.40
N ASN A 185 -13.71 19.30 18.28
CA ASN A 185 -13.85 18.18 17.35
C ASN A 185 -13.53 16.83 18.00
N LEU A 186 -12.49 16.76 18.84
CA LEU A 186 -12.17 15.56 19.62
C LEU A 186 -13.24 15.27 20.68
N LYS A 187 -13.85 16.28 21.28
CA LYS A 187 -14.94 16.06 22.25
C LYS A 187 -16.18 15.53 21.53
N ILE A 188 -16.64 16.21 20.50
CA ILE A 188 -17.83 15.84 19.72
C ILE A 188 -17.68 14.42 19.14
N SER A 189 -16.57 14.16 18.44
CA SER A 189 -16.30 12.82 17.89
C SER A 189 -16.19 11.73 18.95
N GLY A 190 -15.71 12.05 20.16
CA GLY A 190 -15.67 11.11 21.28
C GLY A 190 -17.06 10.69 21.75
N ILE A 191 -18.02 11.62 21.78
CA ILE A 191 -19.43 11.31 22.09
C ILE A 191 -20.03 10.45 20.97
N SER A 192 -19.78 10.80 19.70
CA SER A 192 -20.25 10.01 18.56
C SER A 192 -19.70 8.59 18.58
N ILE A 193 -18.43 8.39 18.92
CA ILE A 193 -17.84 7.05 19.06
C ILE A 193 -18.53 6.25 20.17
N ALA A 194 -18.79 6.86 21.33
CA ALA A 194 -19.48 6.19 22.42
C ALA A 194 -20.92 5.79 22.04
N LEU A 195 -21.64 6.68 21.33
CA LEU A 195 -22.96 6.38 20.78
C LEU A 195 -22.91 5.27 19.73
N GLY A 196 -21.97 5.33 18.78
CA GLY A 196 -21.77 4.31 17.77
C GLY A 196 -21.47 2.94 18.38
N SER A 197 -20.60 2.89 19.40
CA SER A 197 -20.29 1.66 20.14
C SER A 197 -21.52 1.07 20.85
N LEU A 198 -22.37 1.91 21.47
CA LEU A 198 -23.62 1.45 22.06
C LEU A 198 -24.55 0.84 21.00
N LEU A 199 -24.66 1.48 19.83
CA LEU A 199 -25.52 1.00 18.74
C LEU A 199 -25.00 -0.32 18.16
N GLU A 200 -23.68 -0.47 18.03
CA GLU A 200 -23.05 -1.74 17.63
C GLU A 200 -23.31 -2.87 18.63
N GLU A 201 -23.17 -2.60 19.94
CA GLU A 201 -23.45 -3.58 21.02
C GLU A 201 -24.89 -4.11 20.97
N HIS A 202 -25.81 -3.35 20.38
CA HIS A 202 -27.22 -3.70 20.22
C HIS A 202 -27.60 -4.02 18.76
N GLU A 203 -26.63 -4.37 17.92
CA GLU A 203 -26.80 -4.81 16.53
C GLU A 203 -27.50 -3.79 15.60
N GLN A 204 -27.53 -2.51 16.00
CA GLN A 204 -28.08 -1.43 15.18
C GLN A 204 -27.00 -0.87 14.24
N LEU A 205 -26.48 -1.74 13.35
CA LEU A 205 -25.28 -1.46 12.56
C LEU A 205 -25.45 -0.28 11.59
N VAL A 206 -26.63 -0.12 10.98
CA VAL A 206 -26.93 1.00 10.07
C VAL A 206 -26.91 2.33 10.82
N ALA A 207 -27.58 2.40 11.98
CA ALA A 207 -27.58 3.61 12.80
C ALA A 207 -26.17 3.92 13.34
N ALA A 208 -25.40 2.90 13.72
CA ALA A 208 -24.01 3.07 14.10
C ALA A 208 -23.17 3.65 12.95
N TYR A 209 -23.34 3.12 11.74
CA TYR A 209 -22.67 3.60 10.54
C TYR A 209 -22.96 5.09 10.30
N ASP A 210 -24.22 5.50 10.36
CA ASP A 210 -24.62 6.90 10.16
C ASP A 210 -23.93 7.83 11.18
N VAL A 211 -23.91 7.44 12.47
CA VAL A 211 -23.26 8.21 13.54
C VAL A 211 -21.75 8.34 13.31
N TYR A 212 -21.07 7.28 12.88
CA TYR A 212 -19.64 7.35 12.54
C TYR A 212 -19.38 8.17 11.28
N ASN A 213 -20.23 8.07 10.27
CA ASN A 213 -20.08 8.82 9.03
C ASN A 213 -20.24 10.33 9.26
N ASP A 214 -21.23 10.71 10.07
CA ASP A 214 -21.41 12.10 10.52
C ASP A 214 -20.18 12.60 11.28
N ALA A 215 -19.62 11.78 12.17
CA ALA A 215 -18.44 12.12 12.94
C ALA A 215 -17.18 12.28 12.06
N LEU A 216 -17.00 11.39 11.08
CA LEU A 216 -15.90 11.47 10.12
C LEU A 216 -16.02 12.70 9.22
N THR A 217 -17.23 13.00 8.75
CA THR A 217 -17.49 14.17 7.90
C THR A 217 -17.10 15.45 8.61
N ARG A 218 -17.45 15.58 9.90
CA ARG A 218 -17.05 16.73 10.72
C ARG A 218 -15.53 16.82 10.91
N LEU A 219 -14.85 15.71 11.19
CA LEU A 219 -13.39 15.70 11.34
C LEU A 219 -12.65 16.05 10.04
N ARG A 220 -13.30 15.88 8.89
CA ARG A 220 -12.75 16.21 7.56
C ARG A 220 -13.06 17.64 7.11
N ASP A 221 -13.95 18.35 7.80
CA ASP A 221 -14.35 19.69 7.41
C ASP A 221 -13.23 20.69 7.68
N GLU A 222 -12.54 21.08 6.60
CA GLU A 222 -11.42 22.04 6.61
C GLU A 222 -11.83 23.44 7.09
N SER A 223 -13.14 23.76 7.10
CA SER A 223 -13.65 25.03 7.63
C SER A 223 -13.41 25.19 9.14
N THR A 224 -13.14 24.09 9.85
CA THR A 224 -12.85 24.08 11.29
C THR A 224 -11.37 24.33 11.63
N GLY A 225 -10.49 24.48 10.62
CA GLY A 225 -9.07 24.75 10.77
C GLY A 225 -8.17 23.57 10.39
N ALA A 226 -6.85 23.75 10.49
CA ALA A 226 -5.88 22.67 10.23
C ALA A 226 -6.06 21.54 11.25
N THR A 227 -6.52 20.37 10.81
CA THR A 227 -6.73 19.20 11.67
C THR A 227 -5.49 18.90 12.51
N SER A 228 -5.66 18.78 13.83
CA SER A 228 -4.56 18.41 14.73
C SER A 228 -4.12 16.97 14.48
N GLY A 229 -2.87 16.63 14.85
CA GLY A 229 -2.39 15.24 14.76
C GLY A 229 -3.33 14.20 15.40
N PRO A 230 -3.85 14.45 16.62
CA PRO A 230 -4.85 13.58 17.26
C PRO A 230 -6.17 13.47 16.49
N GLU A 231 -6.65 14.55 15.87
CA GLU A 231 -7.87 14.54 15.06
C GLU A 231 -7.69 13.68 13.80
N ARG A 232 -6.53 13.78 13.13
CA ARG A 232 -6.21 12.92 11.99
C ARG A 232 -6.19 11.45 12.37
N MET A 233 -5.53 11.11 13.48
CA MET A 233 -5.52 9.72 13.99
C MET A 233 -6.94 9.22 14.29
N ARG A 234 -7.80 10.09 14.83
CA ARG A 234 -9.19 9.74 15.08
C ARG A 234 -10.01 9.56 13.80
N ALA A 235 -9.83 10.43 12.81
CA ALA A 235 -10.48 10.30 11.52
C ALA A 235 -10.10 8.97 10.84
N VAL A 236 -8.82 8.57 10.92
CA VAL A 236 -8.36 7.26 10.42
C VAL A 236 -9.05 6.11 11.17
N ALA A 237 -9.13 6.17 12.50
CA ALA A 237 -9.79 5.12 13.28
C ALA A 237 -11.30 4.99 12.96
N ILE A 238 -12.00 6.12 12.81
CA ILE A 238 -13.42 6.12 12.43
C ILE A 238 -13.59 5.59 10.99
N ALA A 239 -12.73 6.02 10.06
CA ALA A 239 -12.77 5.53 8.68
C ALA A 239 -12.51 4.02 8.58
N GLN A 240 -11.57 3.50 9.38
CA GLN A 240 -11.37 2.06 9.49
C GLN A 240 -12.64 1.36 10.00
N ARG A 241 -13.26 1.89 11.07
CA ARG A 241 -14.47 1.28 11.63
C ARG A 241 -15.66 1.31 10.66
N LEU A 242 -15.82 2.40 9.92
CA LEU A 242 -16.81 2.50 8.84
C LEU A 242 -16.57 1.44 7.75
N GLY A 243 -15.31 1.18 7.40
CA GLY A 243 -14.94 0.10 6.48
C GLY A 243 -15.33 -1.29 7.02
N ASP A 244 -15.08 -1.54 8.30
CA ASP A 244 -15.49 -2.79 8.96
C ASP A 244 -17.03 -2.95 8.94
N LEU A 245 -17.78 -1.90 9.27
CA LEU A 245 -19.25 -1.93 9.24
C LEU A 245 -19.79 -2.09 7.82
N ALA A 246 -19.24 -1.38 6.84
CA ALA A 246 -19.62 -1.48 5.43
C ALA A 246 -19.36 -2.86 4.83
N SER A 247 -18.50 -3.68 5.45
CA SER A 247 -18.29 -5.08 5.03
C SER A 247 -19.48 -5.99 5.38
N THR A 248 -20.39 -5.55 6.25
CA THR A 248 -21.61 -6.29 6.57
C THR A 248 -22.66 -6.10 5.48
N THR A 249 -23.38 -7.16 5.12
CA THR A 249 -24.34 -7.14 3.99
C THR A 249 -25.48 -6.15 4.20
N GLU A 250 -25.92 -5.96 5.45
CA GLU A 250 -27.00 -5.03 5.80
C GLU A 250 -26.60 -3.57 5.58
N VAL A 251 -25.40 -3.19 6.06
CA VAL A 251 -24.88 -1.84 5.89
C VAL A 251 -24.47 -1.60 4.43
N SER A 252 -23.87 -2.58 3.75
CA SER A 252 -23.52 -2.49 2.33
C SER A 252 -24.75 -2.25 1.44
N ALA A 253 -25.85 -2.97 1.71
CA ALA A 253 -27.10 -2.79 0.99
C ALA A 253 -27.77 -1.44 1.28
N ALA A 254 -27.70 -0.95 2.53
CA ALA A 254 -28.28 0.33 2.93
C ALA A 254 -27.46 1.53 2.44
N ALA A 255 -26.13 1.43 2.45
CA ALA A 255 -25.23 2.52 2.10
C ALA A 255 -25.07 2.69 0.57
N GLY A 256 -25.40 1.66 -0.23
CA GLY A 256 -25.36 1.73 -1.69
C GLY A 256 -23.97 2.04 -2.27
N VAL A 257 -22.90 1.92 -1.49
CA VAL A 257 -21.56 2.38 -1.87
C VAL A 257 -20.88 1.35 -2.76
N THR A 258 -20.81 1.62 -4.06
CA THR A 258 -19.84 0.96 -4.92
C THR A 258 -18.49 1.67 -4.82
N LEU A 259 -17.37 0.95 -4.74
CA LEU A 259 -16.03 1.54 -4.59
C LEU A 259 -15.68 2.54 -5.71
N SER A 260 -16.31 2.39 -6.88
CA SER A 260 -16.15 3.27 -8.05
C SER A 260 -16.86 4.63 -7.88
N GLU A 261 -17.83 4.72 -6.98
CA GLU A 261 -18.61 5.92 -6.65
C GLU A 261 -18.12 6.61 -5.37
N LEU A 262 -17.10 6.04 -4.70
CA LEU A 262 -16.58 6.59 -3.47
C LEU A 262 -16.02 8.00 -3.70
N GLU A 263 -16.64 9.00 -3.07
CA GLU A 263 -16.10 10.37 -3.04
C GLU A 263 -14.83 10.37 -2.17
N LEU A 264 -13.70 10.15 -2.83
CA LEU A 264 -12.41 10.12 -2.17
C LEU A 264 -12.12 11.50 -1.56
N PRO A 265 -11.68 11.55 -0.29
CA PRO A 265 -11.14 12.77 0.27
C PRO A 265 -10.06 13.38 -0.62
N ALA A 266 -9.91 14.70 -0.64
CA ALA A 266 -8.87 15.38 -1.43
C ALA A 266 -7.44 14.89 -1.09
N TRP A 267 -7.24 14.33 0.11
CA TRP A 267 -5.98 13.74 0.56
C TRP A 267 -5.75 12.30 0.09
N VAL A 268 -6.75 11.62 -0.49
CA VAL A 268 -6.62 10.27 -1.07
C VAL A 268 -6.79 10.34 -2.57
N GLN A 269 -5.72 10.06 -3.31
CA GLN A 269 -5.81 9.96 -4.76
C GLN A 269 -6.24 8.55 -5.20
N ALA A 270 -6.98 8.47 -6.31
CA ALA A 270 -7.34 7.18 -6.92
C ALA A 270 -6.10 6.33 -7.25
N SER A 271 -4.96 6.97 -7.53
CA SER A 271 -3.65 6.34 -7.72
C SER A 271 -3.14 5.62 -6.47
N GLU A 272 -3.36 6.18 -5.28
CA GLU A 272 -2.93 5.62 -3.98
C GLU A 272 -3.79 4.42 -3.56
N LEU A 273 -5.10 4.48 -3.79
CA LEU A 273 -5.97 3.33 -3.62
C LEU A 273 -5.67 2.23 -4.63
N GLY A 274 -5.46 2.60 -5.89
CA GLY A 274 -5.01 1.67 -6.92
C GLY A 274 -3.71 0.96 -6.52
N ALA A 275 -2.75 1.68 -5.94
CA ALA A 275 -1.51 1.12 -5.42
C ALA A 275 -1.73 0.10 -4.29
N SER A 276 -2.63 0.43 -3.36
CA SER A 276 -2.95 -0.42 -2.22
C SER A 276 -3.64 -1.72 -2.66
N LEU A 277 -4.59 -1.60 -3.59
CA LEU A 277 -5.28 -2.74 -4.21
C LEU A 277 -4.30 -3.61 -5.03
N GLU A 278 -3.40 -3.00 -5.78
CA GLU A 278 -2.34 -3.70 -6.53
C GLU A 278 -1.43 -4.51 -5.61
N ALA A 279 -1.00 -3.93 -4.48
CA ALA A 279 -0.16 -4.62 -3.50
C ALA A 279 -0.88 -5.84 -2.90
N LEU A 280 -2.16 -5.68 -2.54
CA LEU A 280 -2.99 -6.77 -2.02
C LEU A 280 -3.25 -7.85 -3.08
N ALA A 281 -3.53 -7.45 -4.32
CA ALA A 281 -3.73 -8.37 -5.44
C ALA A 281 -2.46 -9.17 -5.73
N THR A 282 -1.29 -8.52 -5.72
CA THR A 282 0.02 -9.16 -5.85
C THR A 282 0.24 -10.18 -4.73
N LEU A 283 -0.13 -9.84 -3.50
CA LEU A 283 -0.02 -10.75 -2.36
C LEU A 283 -0.87 -12.02 -2.55
N TYR A 284 -2.09 -11.91 -3.05
CA TYR A 284 -2.95 -13.06 -3.35
C TYR A 284 -2.44 -13.87 -4.54
N ALA A 285 -1.98 -13.21 -5.60
CA ALA A 285 -1.39 -13.86 -6.77
C ALA A 285 -0.17 -14.72 -6.38
N ASN A 286 0.70 -14.19 -5.51
CA ASN A 286 1.88 -14.91 -5.02
C ASN A 286 1.54 -16.15 -4.18
N ARG A 287 0.32 -16.20 -3.60
CA ARG A 287 -0.19 -17.36 -2.87
C ARG A 287 -0.95 -18.33 -3.77
N GLY A 288 -0.94 -18.12 -5.09
CA GLY A 288 -1.67 -18.93 -6.05
C GLY A 288 -3.18 -18.74 -5.98
N ARG A 289 -3.68 -17.71 -5.29
CA ARG A 289 -5.12 -17.44 -5.15
C ARG A 289 -5.61 -16.44 -6.20
N ALA A 290 -5.66 -16.91 -7.44
CA ALA A 290 -6.05 -16.11 -8.60
C ALA A 290 -7.47 -15.53 -8.46
N GLU A 291 -8.37 -16.29 -7.82
CA GLU A 291 -9.78 -15.94 -7.58
C GLU A 291 -9.97 -14.69 -6.73
N TYR A 292 -9.03 -14.37 -5.84
CA TYR A 292 -9.03 -13.12 -5.06
C TYR A 292 -8.20 -12.03 -5.71
N ALA A 293 -7.11 -12.39 -6.39
CA ALA A 293 -6.22 -11.42 -7.02
C ALA A 293 -6.87 -10.72 -8.22
N ALA A 294 -7.54 -11.47 -9.10
CA ALA A 294 -8.15 -10.93 -10.30
C ALA A 294 -9.19 -9.81 -10.04
N PRO A 295 -10.20 -9.99 -9.15
CA PRO A 295 -11.16 -8.92 -8.87
C PRO A 295 -10.50 -7.67 -8.25
N LEU A 296 -9.46 -7.81 -7.45
CA LEU A 296 -8.73 -6.66 -6.89
C LEU A 296 -8.00 -5.85 -7.96
N TYR A 297 -7.36 -6.52 -8.93
CA TYR A 297 -6.77 -5.82 -10.07
C TYR A 297 -7.83 -5.15 -10.95
N LEU A 298 -8.97 -5.81 -11.20
CA LEU A 298 -10.06 -5.23 -11.97
C LEU A 298 -10.63 -3.98 -11.29
N GLN A 299 -10.78 -4.02 -9.96
CA GLN A 299 -11.22 -2.87 -9.18
C GLN A 299 -10.19 -1.74 -9.19
N ALA A 300 -8.90 -2.05 -9.11
CA ALA A 300 -7.85 -1.04 -9.24
C ALA A 300 -7.85 -0.39 -10.63
N ILE A 301 -8.05 -1.18 -11.68
CA ILE A 301 -8.16 -0.68 -13.06
C ILE A 301 -9.40 0.21 -13.24
N SER A 302 -10.55 -0.15 -12.69
CA SER A 302 -11.77 0.66 -12.82
C SER A 302 -11.66 2.02 -12.13
N LEU A 303 -10.93 2.08 -11.00
CA LEU A 303 -10.62 3.34 -10.31
C LEU A 303 -9.72 4.25 -11.16
N LEU A 304 -8.72 3.70 -11.85
CA LEU A 304 -7.76 4.47 -12.65
C LEU A 304 -8.28 4.80 -14.07
N LEU A 305 -9.08 3.90 -14.65
CA LEU A 305 -9.60 3.97 -16.01
C LEU A 305 -11.11 3.70 -16.03
N PRO A 306 -11.93 4.62 -15.49
CA PRO A 306 -13.37 4.46 -15.52
C PRO A 306 -13.91 4.45 -16.96
N PRO A 307 -15.06 3.78 -17.20
CA PRO A 307 -15.79 3.86 -18.46
C PRO A 307 -16.04 5.30 -18.88
N ALA A 308 -16.13 5.55 -20.20
CA ALA A 308 -16.26 6.91 -20.73
C ALA A 308 -17.45 7.67 -20.12
N GLU A 309 -18.58 6.99 -19.91
CA GLU A 309 -19.81 7.54 -19.33
C GLU A 309 -19.65 8.01 -17.87
N GLN A 310 -18.74 7.39 -17.11
CA GLN A 310 -18.54 7.66 -15.68
C GLN A 310 -17.36 8.61 -15.43
N ARG A 311 -16.73 9.10 -16.50
CA ARG A 311 -15.46 9.82 -16.42
C ARG A 311 -15.67 11.30 -16.09
N LYS A 312 -15.56 11.66 -14.82
CA LYS A 312 -15.54 13.07 -14.37
C LYS A 312 -14.31 13.84 -14.89
N ARG A 313 -13.16 13.18 -15.05
CA ARG A 313 -11.92 13.76 -15.60
C ARG A 313 -11.16 12.77 -16.47
N ASN A 314 -10.40 13.30 -17.43
CA ASN A 314 -9.49 12.48 -18.22
C ASN A 314 -8.40 11.86 -17.33
N ALA A 315 -8.20 10.55 -17.47
CA ALA A 315 -7.10 9.84 -16.82
C ALA A 315 -5.75 10.40 -17.32
N THR A 316 -4.85 10.67 -16.39
CA THR A 316 -3.48 11.13 -16.62
C THR A 316 -2.63 10.03 -17.26
N ALA A 317 -1.45 10.38 -17.77
CA ALA A 317 -0.50 9.40 -18.28
C ALA A 317 -0.07 8.37 -17.21
N ALA A 318 0.14 8.82 -15.97
CA ALA A 318 0.52 7.97 -14.84
C ALA A 318 -0.57 6.92 -14.54
N GLU A 319 -1.83 7.33 -14.45
CA GLU A 319 -2.96 6.43 -14.19
C GLU A 319 -3.11 5.37 -15.30
N ARG A 320 -2.96 5.77 -16.57
CA ARG A 320 -3.04 4.84 -17.71
C ARG A 320 -1.93 3.81 -17.70
N CYS A 321 -0.70 4.24 -17.45
CA CYS A 321 0.45 3.33 -17.41
C CYS A 321 0.39 2.41 -16.19
N ARG A 322 -0.04 2.91 -15.04
CA ARG A 322 -0.25 2.09 -13.85
C ARG A 322 -1.35 1.04 -14.05
N ALA A 323 -2.48 1.42 -14.65
CA ALA A 323 -3.51 0.46 -15.02
C ALA A 323 -2.98 -0.62 -16.00
N ALA A 324 -2.07 -0.25 -16.91
CA ALA A 324 -1.45 -1.22 -17.80
C ALA A 324 -0.50 -2.19 -17.08
N VAL A 325 0.19 -1.77 -16.01
CA VAL A 325 0.94 -2.69 -15.11
C VAL A 325 -0.01 -3.72 -14.51
N MET A 326 -1.18 -3.28 -14.03
CA MET A 326 -2.20 -4.20 -13.49
C MET A 326 -2.74 -5.17 -14.55
N MET A 327 -2.95 -4.70 -15.79
CA MET A 327 -3.33 -5.57 -16.92
C MET A 327 -2.23 -6.58 -17.26
N SER A 328 -0.96 -6.19 -17.15
CA SER A 328 0.18 -7.10 -17.29
C SER A 328 0.14 -8.20 -16.23
N ASN A 329 -0.10 -7.84 -14.96
CA ASN A 329 -0.19 -8.82 -13.88
C ASN A 329 -1.42 -9.75 -14.04
N LEU A 330 -2.58 -9.21 -14.45
CA LEU A 330 -3.76 -10.01 -14.80
C LEU A 330 -3.45 -11.01 -15.92
N SER A 331 -2.72 -10.59 -16.95
CA SER A 331 -2.36 -11.45 -18.07
C SER A 331 -1.60 -12.70 -17.61
N LEU A 332 -0.72 -12.55 -16.62
CA LEU A 332 0.04 -13.64 -16.02
C LEU A 332 -0.80 -14.51 -15.07
N ILE A 333 -1.73 -13.91 -14.32
CA ILE A 333 -2.64 -14.68 -13.45
C ILE A 333 -3.52 -15.61 -14.27
N PHE A 334 -4.11 -15.11 -15.37
CA PHE A 334 -4.91 -15.94 -16.27
C PHE A 334 -4.07 -17.03 -16.93
N LEU A 335 -2.82 -16.72 -17.28
CA LEU A 335 -1.90 -17.70 -17.84
C LEU A 335 -1.51 -18.79 -16.84
N GLN A 336 -1.27 -18.43 -15.57
CA GLN A 336 -0.87 -19.35 -14.50
C GLN A 336 -2.03 -20.23 -14.01
N ALA A 337 -3.24 -19.65 -13.95
CA ALA A 337 -4.44 -20.37 -13.55
C ALA A 337 -4.97 -21.31 -14.64
N ALA A 338 -4.55 -21.12 -15.90
CA ALA A 338 -4.99 -21.95 -17.01
C ALA A 338 -4.53 -23.42 -16.86
N PRO A 339 -5.44 -24.41 -16.94
CA PRO A 339 -5.08 -25.81 -16.99
C PRO A 339 -4.17 -26.14 -18.19
N LYS A 340 -3.41 -27.23 -18.08
CA LYS A 340 -2.62 -27.73 -19.22
C LYS A 340 -3.52 -28.29 -20.33
N GLY A 341 -3.07 -28.15 -21.57
CA GLY A 341 -3.81 -28.64 -22.74
C GLY A 341 -5.00 -27.74 -23.12
N ALA A 342 -5.91 -28.28 -23.93
CA ALA A 342 -7.02 -27.52 -24.52
C ALA A 342 -7.96 -26.88 -23.47
N ALA A 343 -8.09 -27.49 -22.28
CA ALA A 343 -8.92 -26.95 -21.19
C ALA A 343 -8.44 -25.57 -20.67
N GLY A 344 -7.19 -25.18 -20.94
CA GLY A 344 -6.66 -23.86 -20.60
C GLY A 344 -6.65 -22.85 -21.75
N ASP A 345 -7.21 -23.17 -22.92
CA ASP A 345 -7.22 -22.24 -24.07
C ASP A 345 -7.97 -20.95 -23.77
N GLU A 346 -9.09 -21.04 -23.03
CA GLU A 346 -9.86 -19.87 -22.63
C GLU A 346 -9.06 -18.94 -21.72
N GLY A 347 -8.46 -19.48 -20.64
CA GLY A 347 -7.61 -18.69 -19.73
C GLY A 347 -6.41 -18.07 -20.43
N ARG A 348 -5.76 -18.81 -21.34
CA ARG A 348 -4.67 -18.28 -22.17
C ARG A 348 -5.12 -17.14 -23.08
N THR A 349 -6.30 -17.27 -23.68
CA THR A 349 -6.90 -16.24 -24.55
C THR A 349 -7.27 -14.99 -23.74
N GLN A 350 -7.88 -15.17 -22.57
CA GLN A 350 -8.17 -14.08 -21.64
C GLN A 350 -6.89 -13.36 -21.20
N GLY A 351 -5.85 -14.11 -20.81
CA GLY A 351 -4.55 -13.53 -20.45
C GLY A 351 -3.95 -12.70 -21.58
N LYS A 352 -3.94 -13.24 -22.81
CA LYS A 352 -3.48 -12.52 -23.99
C LYS A 352 -4.28 -11.24 -24.24
N SER A 353 -5.61 -11.29 -24.15
CA SER A 353 -6.48 -10.12 -24.36
C SER A 353 -6.18 -8.99 -23.36
N TRP A 354 -5.85 -9.31 -22.11
CA TRP A 354 -5.45 -8.33 -21.11
C TRP A 354 -4.09 -7.70 -21.44
N ALA A 355 -3.12 -8.51 -21.87
CA ALA A 355 -1.81 -8.00 -22.27
C ALA A 355 -1.90 -7.10 -23.52
N GLU A 356 -2.69 -7.48 -24.52
CA GLU A 356 -2.93 -6.65 -25.72
C GLU A 356 -3.62 -5.33 -25.38
N LYS A 357 -4.63 -5.37 -24.50
CA LYS A 357 -5.33 -4.17 -24.02
C LYS A 357 -4.40 -3.24 -23.26
N GLY A 358 -3.59 -3.78 -22.35
CA GLY A 358 -2.58 -3.03 -21.61
C GLY A 358 -1.58 -2.37 -22.55
N LEU A 359 -1.06 -3.13 -23.53
CA LEU A 359 -0.10 -2.62 -24.51
C LEU A 359 -0.69 -1.47 -25.33
N SER A 360 -1.92 -1.64 -25.84
CA SER A 360 -2.61 -0.59 -26.58
C SER A 360 -2.79 0.70 -25.77
N ILE A 361 -3.09 0.58 -24.46
CA ILE A 361 -3.22 1.73 -23.58
C ILE A 361 -1.90 2.45 -23.41
N VAL A 362 -0.80 1.74 -23.18
CA VAL A 362 0.53 2.36 -22.98
C VAL A 362 1.05 3.00 -24.26
N GLU A 363 0.94 2.34 -25.41
CA GLU A 363 1.35 2.90 -26.71
C GLU A 363 0.60 4.20 -27.02
N LYS A 364 -0.72 4.19 -26.86
CA LYS A 364 -1.55 5.39 -27.02
C LYS A 364 -1.15 6.48 -26.02
N THR A 365 -0.86 6.09 -24.78
CA THR A 365 -0.44 7.04 -23.74
C THR A 365 0.91 7.67 -24.07
N ASN A 366 1.88 6.89 -24.56
CA ASN A 366 3.19 7.40 -24.97
C ASN A 366 3.08 8.37 -26.15
N ALA A 367 2.22 8.08 -27.13
CA ALA A 367 1.93 8.99 -28.24
C ALA A 367 1.29 10.28 -27.74
N MET A 368 0.23 10.17 -26.93
CA MET A 368 -0.44 11.35 -26.35
C MET A 368 0.44 12.15 -25.40
N ALA A 369 1.38 11.54 -24.68
CA ALA A 369 2.30 12.25 -23.80
C ALA A 369 3.49 12.87 -24.57
N GLY A 370 3.61 12.61 -25.88
CA GLY A 370 4.71 13.08 -26.71
C GLY A 370 6.03 12.33 -26.53
N TRP A 371 6.03 11.23 -25.77
CA TRP A 371 7.24 10.43 -25.53
C TRP A 371 7.62 9.54 -26.72
N ALA A 372 6.76 9.45 -27.73
CA ALA A 372 7.03 8.83 -29.01
C ALA A 372 7.54 9.82 -30.08
N GLY A 373 7.88 11.06 -29.70
CA GLY A 373 8.35 12.11 -30.63
C GLY A 373 7.25 13.00 -31.22
N GLU A 374 6.02 12.89 -30.71
CA GLU A 374 4.88 13.73 -31.10
C GLU A 374 4.65 14.90 -30.12
N LYS A 375 3.82 15.88 -30.49
CA LYS A 375 3.39 16.94 -29.56
C LYS A 375 2.49 16.36 -28.47
N ALA A 376 2.75 16.73 -27.22
CA ALA A 376 1.97 16.27 -26.07
C ALA A 376 0.51 16.78 -26.13
N LYS A 377 -0.44 15.84 -25.99
CA LYS A 377 -1.90 16.01 -25.95
C LYS A 377 -2.52 15.53 -24.63
N ALA A 378 -1.80 14.72 -23.84
CA ALA A 378 -2.26 14.21 -22.54
C ALA A 378 -1.56 14.93 -21.36
N LYS A 379 -2.32 15.12 -20.28
CA LYS A 379 -1.79 15.62 -19.01
C LYS A 379 -0.97 14.51 -18.33
N VAL A 380 0.27 14.84 -17.98
CA VAL A 380 1.12 14.02 -17.11
C VAL A 380 0.89 14.47 -15.67
N GLU A 381 0.83 13.52 -14.74
CA GLU A 381 0.70 13.82 -13.32
C GLU A 381 1.92 14.61 -12.85
N GLY A 382 1.69 15.69 -12.09
CA GLY A 382 2.75 16.60 -11.65
C GLY A 382 3.36 17.46 -12.75
N GLY A 383 2.75 17.57 -13.94
CA GLY A 383 3.35 18.01 -15.22
C GLY A 383 4.22 19.28 -15.37
N GLN A 384 4.55 20.01 -14.31
CA GLN A 384 5.67 20.98 -14.29
C GLN A 384 6.94 20.43 -13.62
N ASP A 385 6.80 19.38 -12.82
CA ASP A 385 7.89 18.67 -12.16
C ASP A 385 8.52 17.68 -13.17
N GLU A 386 9.67 18.09 -13.71
CA GLU A 386 10.46 17.31 -14.66
C GLU A 386 10.88 15.94 -14.10
N ASP A 387 11.17 15.85 -12.79
CA ASP A 387 11.56 14.59 -12.17
C ASP A 387 10.36 13.65 -12.08
N ARG A 388 9.17 14.18 -11.73
CA ARG A 388 7.92 13.41 -11.76
C ARG A 388 7.59 12.93 -13.17
N VAL A 389 7.71 13.79 -14.18
CA VAL A 389 7.47 13.41 -15.58
C VAL A 389 8.44 12.31 -16.03
N ARG A 390 9.72 12.41 -15.65
CA ARG A 390 10.73 11.38 -15.93
C ARG A 390 10.38 10.05 -15.27
N GLN A 391 9.94 10.07 -14.02
CA GLN A 391 9.50 8.87 -13.30
C GLN A 391 8.32 8.20 -14.02
N VAL A 392 7.26 8.97 -14.32
CA VAL A 392 6.08 8.43 -15.00
C VAL A 392 6.44 7.84 -16.37
N ARG A 393 7.31 8.52 -17.13
CA ARG A 393 7.80 8.01 -18.42
C ARG A 393 8.54 6.67 -18.25
N ALA A 394 9.37 6.54 -17.23
CA ALA A 394 10.07 5.29 -16.94
C ALA A 394 9.09 4.16 -16.54
N GLU A 395 8.08 4.46 -15.74
CA GLU A 395 7.02 3.52 -15.37
C GLU A 395 6.26 3.01 -16.62
N CYS A 396 5.89 3.93 -17.53
CA CYS A 396 5.26 3.58 -18.80
C CYS A 396 6.14 2.71 -19.69
N ALA A 397 7.44 3.04 -19.81
CA ALA A 397 8.39 2.25 -20.59
C ALA A 397 8.57 0.83 -20.01
N SER A 398 8.62 0.71 -18.68
CA SER A 398 8.69 -0.59 -18.00
C SER A 398 7.43 -1.42 -18.21
N ALA A 399 6.25 -0.80 -18.13
CA ALA A 399 4.98 -1.46 -18.39
C ALA A 399 4.90 -1.99 -19.84
N GLU A 400 5.22 -1.16 -20.82
CA GLU A 400 5.24 -1.53 -22.25
C GLU A 400 6.18 -2.70 -22.51
N THR A 401 7.40 -2.63 -21.96
CA THR A 401 8.41 -3.68 -22.11
C THR A 401 7.93 -5.00 -21.53
N THR A 402 7.30 -4.97 -20.35
CA THR A 402 6.78 -6.17 -19.69
C THR A 402 5.61 -6.78 -20.47
N LEU A 403 4.69 -5.96 -20.96
CA LEU A 403 3.55 -6.40 -21.77
C LEU A 403 4.01 -7.04 -23.09
N LEU A 404 4.98 -6.43 -23.78
CA LEU A 404 5.60 -7.00 -24.98
C LEU A 404 6.27 -8.35 -24.67
N PHE A 405 7.01 -8.44 -23.58
CA PHE A 405 7.65 -9.70 -23.18
C PHE A 405 6.61 -10.79 -22.87
N ASN A 406 5.55 -10.47 -22.13
CA ASN A 406 4.48 -11.41 -21.81
C ASN A 406 3.75 -11.90 -23.06
N LEU A 407 3.48 -11.01 -24.03
CA LEU A 407 2.89 -11.39 -25.32
C LEU A 407 3.83 -12.30 -26.11
N GLY A 408 5.14 -12.04 -26.09
CA GLY A 408 6.14 -12.92 -26.68
C GLY A 408 6.11 -14.32 -26.09
N TYR A 409 6.05 -14.42 -24.76
CA TYR A 409 5.96 -15.70 -24.05
C TYR A 409 4.64 -16.44 -24.35
N MET A 410 3.51 -15.72 -24.40
CA MET A 410 2.22 -16.31 -24.77
C MET A 410 2.21 -16.81 -26.22
N SER A 411 2.87 -16.10 -27.15
CA SER A 411 3.06 -16.55 -28.52
C SER A 411 3.94 -17.81 -28.61
N GLU A 412 5.00 -17.91 -27.81
CA GLU A 412 5.84 -19.11 -27.71
C GLU A 412 5.01 -20.31 -27.21
N LEU A 413 4.17 -20.11 -26.18
CA LEU A 413 3.24 -21.14 -25.68
C LEU A 413 2.14 -21.53 -26.68
N ALA A 414 1.80 -20.63 -27.61
CA ALA A 414 0.85 -20.89 -28.69
C ALA A 414 1.52 -21.51 -29.93
N SER A 415 2.80 -21.90 -29.84
CA SER A 415 3.58 -22.44 -30.95
C SER A 415 3.66 -21.49 -32.17
N ASP A 416 3.65 -20.17 -31.93
CA ASP A 416 3.85 -19.13 -32.94
C ASP A 416 5.20 -18.42 -32.71
N PRO A 417 6.33 -19.03 -33.12
CA PRO A 417 7.65 -18.47 -32.90
C PRO A 417 7.89 -17.18 -33.70
N CYS A 418 7.15 -16.98 -34.80
CA CYS A 418 7.25 -15.77 -35.62
C CYS A 418 6.71 -14.55 -34.87
N GLN A 419 5.54 -14.68 -34.25
CA GLN A 419 5.00 -13.61 -33.40
C GLN A 419 5.80 -13.44 -32.13
N ALA A 420 6.23 -14.54 -31.50
CA ALA A 420 7.07 -14.49 -30.30
C ALA A 420 8.34 -13.66 -30.55
N ARG A 421 9.03 -13.92 -31.68
CA ARG A 421 10.21 -13.16 -32.09
C ARG A 421 9.92 -11.67 -32.26
N LYS A 422 8.82 -11.30 -32.94
CA LYS A 422 8.44 -9.89 -33.12
C LYS A 422 8.24 -9.19 -31.79
N TYR A 423 7.53 -9.82 -30.85
CA TYR A 423 7.30 -9.25 -29.53
C TYR A 423 8.58 -9.12 -28.71
N PHE A 424 9.44 -10.14 -28.68
CA PHE A 424 10.71 -10.06 -27.96
C PHE A 424 11.69 -9.05 -28.57
N GLN A 425 11.73 -8.89 -29.90
CA GLN A 425 12.52 -7.84 -30.55
C GLN A 425 12.05 -6.43 -30.15
N ARG A 426 10.72 -6.22 -30.13
CA ARG A 426 10.13 -4.96 -29.66
C ARG A 426 10.42 -4.71 -28.19
N ALA A 427 10.30 -5.74 -27.33
CA ALA A 427 10.63 -5.65 -25.91
C ALA A 427 12.11 -5.31 -25.70
N TYR A 428 13.02 -5.97 -26.42
CA TYR A 428 14.45 -5.70 -26.38
C TYR A 428 14.76 -4.25 -26.73
N LYS A 429 14.25 -3.78 -27.87
CA LYS A 429 14.48 -2.41 -28.34
C LYS A 429 13.95 -1.40 -27.33
N ARG A 430 12.73 -1.61 -26.82
CA ARG A 430 12.12 -0.73 -25.83
C ARG A 430 12.91 -0.68 -24.52
N ALA A 431 13.41 -1.84 -24.07
CA ALA A 431 14.26 -1.93 -22.90
C ALA A 431 15.59 -1.20 -23.10
N ASP A 432 16.20 -1.33 -24.27
CA ASP A 432 17.47 -0.69 -24.62
C ASP A 432 17.33 0.84 -24.66
N ASP A 433 16.32 1.34 -25.38
CA ASP A 433 16.03 2.77 -25.52
C ASP A 433 15.76 3.48 -24.17
N ASN A 434 15.39 2.73 -23.13
CA ASN A 434 15.06 3.26 -21.79
C ASN A 434 16.02 2.78 -20.69
N GLY A 435 17.14 2.13 -21.03
CA GLY A 435 18.15 1.70 -20.05
C GLY A 435 17.69 0.59 -19.09
N LEU A 436 16.67 -0.20 -19.44
CA LEU A 436 16.14 -1.30 -18.64
C LEU A 436 17.00 -2.56 -18.81
N ARG A 437 18.19 -2.58 -18.18
CA ARG A 437 19.24 -3.60 -18.40
C ARG A 437 18.75 -5.04 -18.20
N GLU A 438 17.99 -5.30 -17.13
CA GLU A 438 17.47 -6.64 -16.83
C GLU A 438 16.48 -7.11 -17.89
N ALA A 439 15.50 -6.26 -18.23
CA ALA A 439 14.51 -6.57 -19.25
C ALA A 439 15.14 -6.77 -20.64
N ARG A 440 16.16 -5.98 -20.98
CA ARG A 440 16.96 -6.15 -22.20
C ARG A 440 17.65 -7.51 -22.23
N SER A 441 18.28 -7.90 -21.13
CA SER A 441 18.93 -9.22 -21.01
C SER A 441 17.93 -10.38 -21.17
N HIS A 442 16.78 -10.29 -20.51
CA HIS A 442 15.74 -11.32 -20.61
C HIS A 442 15.17 -11.44 -22.03
N ALA A 443 14.92 -10.31 -22.71
CA ALA A 443 14.46 -10.32 -24.09
C ALA A 443 15.51 -10.93 -25.04
N ALA A 444 16.81 -10.64 -24.84
CA ALA A 444 17.89 -11.24 -25.60
C ALA A 444 17.98 -12.76 -25.41
N GLU A 445 17.86 -13.22 -24.16
CA GLU A 445 17.85 -14.65 -23.84
C GLU A 445 16.66 -15.37 -24.49
N ALA A 446 15.47 -14.76 -24.47
CA ALA A 446 14.29 -15.30 -25.13
C ALA A 446 14.47 -15.40 -26.66
N LEU A 447 15.07 -14.40 -27.29
CA LEU A 447 15.40 -14.44 -28.72
C LEU A 447 16.40 -15.56 -29.05
N SER A 448 17.47 -15.70 -28.28
CA SER A 448 18.45 -16.77 -28.46
C SER A 448 17.85 -18.16 -28.23
N ARG A 449 16.90 -18.30 -27.29
CA ARG A 449 16.15 -19.54 -27.10
C ARG A 449 15.33 -19.90 -28.33
N LEU A 450 14.60 -18.95 -28.92
CA LEU A 450 13.81 -19.17 -30.13
C LEU A 450 14.67 -19.56 -31.35
N GLU A 451 15.87 -19.00 -31.47
CA GLU A 451 16.82 -19.36 -32.53
C GLU A 451 17.32 -20.80 -32.38
N ARG A 452 17.65 -21.22 -31.16
CA ARG A 452 18.07 -22.61 -30.89
C ARG A 452 16.95 -23.60 -31.14
N SER A 453 15.72 -23.31 -30.69
CA SER A 453 14.58 -24.20 -30.94
C SER A 453 14.21 -24.29 -32.42
N GLY A 454 14.33 -23.19 -33.17
CA GLY A 454 14.07 -23.17 -34.62
C GLY A 454 15.17 -23.82 -35.47
N SER A 455 16.36 -24.06 -34.91
CA SER A 455 17.43 -24.82 -35.58
C SER A 455 17.33 -26.34 -35.40
N LEU A 456 16.44 -26.81 -34.51
CA LEU A 456 16.24 -28.22 -34.17
C LEU A 456 14.98 -28.83 -34.81
N SER A 457 14.19 -28.01 -35.52
CA SER A 457 13.00 -28.38 -36.31
C SER A 457 13.29 -28.25 -37.79
#